data_AF-A0A6B3C7S3-F1
#
_entry.id   AF-A0A6B3C7S3-F1
#
_cell.length_a   1.000
_cell.length_b   1.000
_cell.length_c   1.000
_cell.angle_alpha   90.00
_cell.angle_beta   90.00
_cell.angle_gamma   90.00
#
_symmetry.space_group_name_H-M   'P 1'
#
loop_
_entity.id
_entity.type
_entity.pdbx_description
1 polymer ?
#
loop_
_entity_poly.entity_id
_entity_poly.type
_entity_poly.pdbx_seq_one_letter_code
_entity_poly.pdbx_strand_id
1 'polypeptide(L)'
;MSPVLANLFLHYAFDTWMGREFPSVWFERYADDAVLHCVTERQARQVLAALTDRMAEVGLQLHPAKTRIVYCKDGQRRGSHEHTAFTFLGYTFRARKNRSRHGNLFLSFE
;
A
#
# COMPACT_ATOMS: atom_id res chain seq x y z
N MET A 1 -11.93 -22.03 -4.25
CA MET A 1 -11.68 -21.74 -2.82
C MET A 1 -12.82 -20.86 -2.30
N SER A 2 -13.35 -21.09 -1.10
CA SER A 2 -14.41 -20.23 -0.54
C SER A 2 -13.85 -18.85 -0.18
N PRO A 3 -14.50 -17.73 -0.55
CA PRO A 3 -14.05 -16.37 -0.22
C PRO A 3 -13.89 -16.15 1.29
N VAL A 4 -14.71 -16.83 2.10
CA VAL A 4 -14.67 -16.72 3.57
C VAL A 4 -13.39 -17.34 4.12
N LEU A 5 -12.98 -18.50 3.60
CA LEU A 5 -11.76 -19.19 4.06
C LEU A 5 -10.50 -18.42 3.67
N ALA A 6 -10.47 -17.85 2.46
CA ALA A 6 -9.36 -17.01 2.02
C ALA A 6 -9.23 -15.75 2.89
N ASN A 7 -10.35 -15.09 3.21
CA ASN A 7 -10.35 -13.92 4.09
C ASN A 7 -9.92 -14.25 5.53
N LEU A 8 -10.37 -15.37 6.08
CA LEU A 8 -9.97 -15.81 7.41
C LEU A 8 -8.47 -16.14 7.45
N PHE A 9 -7.96 -16.83 6.42
CA PHE A 9 -6.54 -17.14 6.31
C PHE A 9 -5.70 -15.86 6.26
N LEU A 10 -6.05 -14.92 5.39
CA LEU A 10 -5.36 -13.64 5.27
C LEU A 10 -5.46 -12.81 6.55
N HIS A 11 -6.54 -12.92 7.32
CA HIS A 11 -6.64 -12.24 8.60
C HIS A 11 -5.54 -12.66 9.59
N TYR A 12 -5.20 -13.94 9.64
CA TYR A 12 -4.12 -14.42 10.53
C TYR A 12 -2.73 -14.30 9.89
N ALA A 13 -2.63 -14.61 8.60
CA ALA A 13 -1.36 -14.57 7.89
C ALA A 13 -0.84 -13.14 7.68
N PHE A 14 -1.74 -12.19 7.42
CA PHE A 14 -1.45 -10.80 7.10
C PHE A 14 -1.89 -9.84 8.21
N ASP A 15 -3.21 -9.71 8.50
CA ASP A 15 -3.72 -8.60 9.32
C ASP A 15 -3.13 -8.62 10.74
N THR A 16 -3.18 -9.78 11.39
CA THR A 16 -2.67 -9.97 12.75
C THR A 16 -1.16 -9.82 12.82
N TRP A 17 -0.45 -10.28 11.79
CA TRP A 17 1.01 -10.18 11.71
C TRP A 17 1.46 -8.73 11.49
N MET A 18 0.82 -8.00 10.59
CA MET A 18 1.07 -6.58 10.35
C MET A 18 0.88 -5.75 11.62
N GLY A 19 -0.18 -6.01 12.39
CA GLY A 19 -0.41 -5.34 13.67
C GLY A 19 0.65 -5.58 14.73
N ARG A 20 1.42 -6.68 14.63
CA ARG A 20 2.51 -7.03 15.55
C ARG A 20 3.86 -6.49 15.09
N GLU A 21 4.22 -6.74 13.83
CA GLU A 21 5.55 -6.39 13.30
C GLU A 21 5.66 -4.93 12.86
N PHE A 22 4.57 -4.35 12.36
CA PHE A 22 4.55 -3.00 11.79
C PHE A 22 3.38 -2.16 12.32
N PRO A 23 3.25 -1.94 13.65
CA PRO A 23 2.10 -1.25 14.26
C PRO A 23 1.94 0.21 13.80
N SER A 24 3.01 0.83 13.27
CA SER A 24 2.96 2.18 12.72
C SER A 24 2.50 2.26 11.27
N VAL A 25 2.39 1.12 10.56
CA VAL A 25 2.05 1.06 9.14
C VAL A 25 0.55 0.85 9.01
N TRP A 26 -0.12 1.85 8.47
CA TRP A 26 -1.56 1.78 8.22
C TRP A 26 -1.78 1.02 6.91
N PHE A 27 -2.86 0.24 6.81
CA PHE A 27 -3.16 -0.47 5.59
C PHE A 27 -4.66 -0.62 5.40
N GLU A 28 -5.05 -0.82 4.15
CA GLU A 28 -6.41 -1.14 3.75
C GLU A 28 -6.39 -2.43 2.92
N ARG A 29 -7.23 -3.40 3.28
CA ARG A 29 -7.30 -4.71 2.61
C ARG A 29 -8.71 -4.99 2.12
N TYR A 30 -8.81 -5.48 0.90
CA TYR A 30 -10.04 -5.96 0.30
C TYR A 30 -9.77 -7.30 -0.39
N ALA A 31 -10.33 -8.38 0.16
CA ALA A 31 -10.03 -9.74 -0.26
C ALA A 31 -8.51 -10.01 -0.26
N ASP A 32 -7.94 -10.28 -1.43
CA ASP A 32 -6.52 -10.55 -1.67
C ASP A 32 -5.68 -9.29 -2.01
N ASP A 33 -6.33 -8.15 -2.30
CA ASP A 33 -5.64 -6.89 -2.59
C ASP A 33 -5.47 -6.06 -1.30
N ALA A 34 -4.26 -5.52 -1.07
CA ALA A 34 -3.95 -4.65 0.06
C ALA A 34 -3.08 -3.47 -0.34
N VAL A 35 -3.31 -2.32 0.30
CA VAL A 35 -2.52 -1.09 0.17
C VAL A 35 -1.93 -0.75 1.53
N LEU A 36 -0.61 -0.58 1.59
CA LEU A 36 0.11 -0.24 2.82
C LEU A 36 0.67 1.19 2.73
N HIS A 37 0.40 1.99 3.75
CA HIS A 37 0.81 3.38 3.85
C HIS A 37 2.13 3.48 4.62
N CYS A 38 3.22 3.70 3.88
CA CYS A 38 4.56 3.91 4.44
C CYS A 38 4.95 5.38 4.35
N VAL A 39 5.60 5.89 5.39
CA VAL A 39 6.05 7.30 5.47
C VAL A 39 7.28 7.53 4.58
N THR A 40 8.15 6.53 4.47
CA THR A 40 9.41 6.60 3.72
C THR A 40 9.58 5.42 2.78
N GLU A 41 10.35 5.60 1.71
CA GLU A 41 10.71 4.51 0.80
C GLU A 41 11.47 3.39 1.51
N ARG A 42 12.35 3.74 2.47
CA ARG A 42 13.06 2.74 3.28
C ARG A 42 12.09 1.85 4.05
N GLN A 43 11.10 2.45 4.70
CA GLN A 43 10.06 1.70 5.41
C GLN A 43 9.26 0.82 4.44
N ALA A 44 8.89 1.35 3.27
CA ALA A 44 8.16 0.59 2.25
C ALA A 44 8.96 -0.65 1.77
N ARG A 45 10.27 -0.50 1.54
CA ARG A 45 11.14 -1.62 1.15
C ARG A 45 11.29 -2.65 2.28
N GLN A 46 11.42 -2.19 3.52
CA GLN A 46 11.51 -3.09 4.69
C GLN A 46 10.22 -3.91 4.87
N VAL A 47 9.07 -3.24 4.81
CA VAL A 47 7.76 -3.91 4.91
C VAL A 47 7.57 -4.88 3.75
N LEU A 48 7.90 -4.50 2.52
CA LEU A 48 7.77 -5.36 1.34
C LEU A 48 8.64 -6.62 1.44
N ALA A 49 9.89 -6.50 1.89
CA ALA A 49 10.78 -7.65 2.08
C ALA A 49 10.21 -8.60 3.15
N ALA A 50 9.89 -8.08 4.34
CA ALA A 50 9.33 -8.87 5.43
C ALA A 50 8.00 -9.53 5.05
N LEU A 51 7.15 -8.82 4.30
CA LEU A 51 5.88 -9.36 3.82
C LEU A 51 6.09 -10.47 2.79
N THR A 52 7.10 -10.34 1.92
CA THR A 52 7.46 -11.39 0.95
C THR A 52 7.86 -12.68 1.67
N ASP A 53 8.73 -12.57 2.67
CA ASP A 53 9.17 -13.70 3.48
C ASP A 53 7.98 -14.31 4.24
N ARG A 54 7.16 -13.46 4.87
CA ARG A 54 5.98 -13.90 5.60
C ARG A 54 4.97 -14.64 4.73
N MET A 55 4.70 -14.15 3.53
CA MET A 55 3.80 -14.83 2.60
C MET A 55 4.36 -16.20 2.20
N ALA A 56 5.67 -16.28 1.94
CA ALA A 56 6.32 -17.55 1.61
C ALA A 56 6.22 -18.58 2.76
N GLU A 57 6.41 -18.15 4.01
CA GLU A 57 6.25 -19.01 5.20
C GLU A 57 4.86 -19.65 5.29
N VAL A 58 3.82 -18.92 4.88
CA VAL A 58 2.44 -19.41 4.90
C VAL A 58 2.01 -20.08 3.58
N GLY A 59 2.96 -20.30 2.66
CA GLY A 59 2.71 -20.96 1.37
C GLY A 59 2.04 -20.07 0.32
N LEU A 60 2.08 -18.75 0.49
CA LEU A 60 1.61 -17.77 -0.47
C LEU A 60 2.78 -17.07 -1.18
N GLN A 61 2.50 -16.50 -2.35
CA GLN A 61 3.48 -15.70 -3.09
C GLN A 61 2.84 -14.37 -3.49
N LEU A 62 3.52 -13.26 -3.17
CA LEU A 62 3.12 -11.94 -3.67
C LEU A 62 3.30 -11.89 -5.18
N HIS A 63 2.32 -11.33 -5.89
CA HIS A 63 2.36 -11.27 -7.34
C HIS A 63 3.34 -10.16 -7.80
N PRO A 64 4.50 -10.49 -8.40
CA PRO A 64 5.58 -9.53 -8.63
C PRO A 64 5.19 -8.37 -9.56
N ALA A 65 4.25 -8.59 -10.49
CA ALA A 65 3.76 -7.52 -11.35
C ALA A 65 2.66 -6.63 -10.72
N LYS A 66 1.99 -7.11 -9.65
CA LYS A 66 0.98 -6.31 -8.95
C LYS A 66 1.63 -5.52 -7.82
N THR A 67 2.51 -6.16 -7.06
CA THR A 67 3.17 -5.59 -5.89
C THR A 67 4.26 -4.61 -6.30
N ARG A 68 4.07 -3.33 -5.96
CA ARG A 68 5.00 -2.26 -6.31
C ARG A 68 5.00 -1.18 -5.23
N ILE A 69 6.13 -0.50 -5.05
CA ILE A 69 6.21 0.69 -4.20
C ILE A 69 5.81 1.90 -5.04
N VAL A 70 4.81 2.64 -4.59
CA VAL A 70 4.28 3.82 -5.29
C VAL A 70 4.56 5.06 -4.48
N TYR A 71 5.19 6.04 -5.12
CA TYR A 71 5.49 7.31 -4.52
C TYR A 71 4.31 8.26 -4.65
N CYS A 72 3.61 8.47 -3.53
CA CYS A 72 2.55 9.45 -3.45
C CYS A 72 3.15 10.86 -3.37
N LYS A 73 3.23 11.54 -4.52
CA LYS A 73 3.75 12.91 -4.60
C LYS A 73 2.73 13.90 -4.05
N ASP A 74 3.12 14.65 -3.02
CA ASP A 74 2.39 15.82 -2.51
C ASP A 74 3.12 17.13 -2.87
N GLY A 75 2.53 18.29 -2.55
CA GLY A 75 3.05 19.61 -2.93
C GLY A 75 4.44 19.94 -2.36
N GLN A 76 4.87 19.22 -1.32
CA GLN A 76 6.14 19.40 -0.62
C GLN A 76 7.21 18.40 -1.12
N ARG A 77 6.76 17.27 -1.66
CA ARG A 77 7.57 16.15 -2.15
C ARG A 77 8.06 16.36 -3.59
N ARG A 78 9.28 16.85 -3.76
CA ARG A 78 9.88 17.13 -5.09
C ARG A 78 10.54 15.93 -5.80
N GLY A 79 10.64 14.78 -5.14
CA GLY A 79 11.24 13.56 -5.70
C GLY A 79 10.60 13.10 -7.02
N SER A 80 11.41 12.46 -7.87
CA SER A 80 10.98 11.75 -9.08
C SER A 80 11.08 10.26 -8.82
N HIS A 81 10.00 9.52 -9.07
CA HIS A 81 9.93 8.07 -8.91
C HIS A 81 9.20 7.47 -10.11
N GLU A 82 9.54 6.23 -10.46
CA GLU A 82 8.99 5.54 -11.63
C GLU A 82 7.47 5.30 -11.53
N HIS A 83 6.96 5.09 -10.32
CA HIS A 83 5.54 4.85 -10.07
C HIS A 83 4.98 5.93 -9.13
N THR A 84 4.07 6.75 -9.63
CA THR A 84 3.42 7.84 -8.87
C THR A 84 1.89 7.74 -8.86
N ALA A 85 1.34 6.62 -9.31
CA ALA A 85 -0.09 6.35 -9.34
C ALA A 85 -0.35 4.86 -9.15
N PHE A 86 -1.50 4.51 -8.57
CA PHE A 86 -1.97 3.14 -8.47
C PHE A 86 -3.50 3.07 -8.56
N THR A 87 -4.01 1.91 -8.95
CA THR A 87 -5.45 1.64 -8.99
C THR A 87 -5.79 0.64 -7.89
N PHE A 88 -6.77 0.98 -7.05
CA PHE A 88 -7.29 0.12 -6.00
C PHE A 88 -8.83 0.14 -6.07
N LEU A 89 -9.44 -1.03 -6.17
CA LEU A 89 -10.91 -1.20 -6.26
C LEU A 89 -11.59 -0.36 -7.36
N GLY A 90 -10.91 -0.16 -8.50
CA GLY A 90 -11.41 0.64 -9.62
C GLY A 90 -11.17 2.14 -9.50
N TYR A 91 -10.60 2.62 -8.40
CA TYR A 91 -10.21 4.01 -8.20
C TYR A 91 -8.72 4.19 -8.44
N THR A 92 -8.36 5.17 -9.28
CA THR A 92 -6.96 5.47 -9.57
C THR A 92 -6.51 6.68 -8.77
N PHE A 93 -5.65 6.42 -7.80
CA PHE A 93 -5.05 7.44 -6.97
C PHE A 93 -3.79 7.97 -7.63
N ARG A 94 -3.71 9.30 -7.81
CA ARG A 94 -2.52 9.97 -8.35
C ARG A 94 -2.37 11.37 -7.75
N ALA A 95 -1.18 11.93 -7.85
CA ALA A 95 -0.96 13.33 -7.49
C ALA A 95 -1.81 14.25 -8.39
N ARG A 96 -2.78 14.93 -7.80
CA ARG A 96 -3.71 15.86 -8.47
C ARG A 96 -3.47 17.25 -7.90
N LYS A 97 -3.41 18.27 -8.77
CA LYS A 97 -3.41 19.67 -8.33
C LYS A 97 -4.81 19.99 -7.83
N ASN A 98 -4.94 20.23 -6.54
CA ASN A 98 -6.18 20.63 -5.89
C ASN A 98 -6.06 22.07 -5.39
N ARG A 99 -7.18 22.79 -5.37
CA ARG A 99 -7.20 24.22 -4.99
C ARG A 99 -7.78 24.33 -3.59
N SER A 100 -6.98 24.80 -2.64
CA SER A 100 -7.44 25.12 -1.29
C SER A 100 -8.53 26.20 -1.35
N ARG A 101 -9.41 26.23 -0.34
CA ARG A 101 -10.42 27.29 -0.14
C ARG A 101 -9.82 28.71 -0.14
N HIS A 102 -8.52 28.83 0.15
CA HIS A 102 -7.78 30.10 0.15
C HIS A 102 -7.04 30.39 -1.18
N GLY A 103 -7.32 29.65 -2.25
CA GLY A 103 -6.74 29.88 -3.58
C GLY A 103 -5.38 29.23 -3.85
N ASN A 104 -4.75 28.64 -2.83
CA ASN A 104 -3.45 27.97 -2.97
C ASN A 104 -3.58 26.60 -3.67
N LEU A 105 -2.74 26.35 -4.67
CA LEU A 105 -2.63 25.04 -5.32
C LEU A 105 -1.77 24.11 -4.46
N PHE A 106 -2.31 22.97 -4.05
CA PHE A 106 -1.56 21.91 -3.41
C PHE A 106 -1.74 20.59 -4.17
N LEU A 107 -0.74 19.71 -4.15
CA LEU A 107 -0.91 18.37 -4.72
C LEU A 107 -1.52 17.49 -3.63
N SER A 108 -2.76 17.02 -3.86
CA SER A 108 -3.39 15.97 -3.07
C SER A 108 -3.29 14.64 -3.82
N PHE A 109 -3.28 13.53 -3.10
CA PHE A 109 -3.33 12.20 -3.69
C PHE A 109 -4.76 11.69 -3.60
N GLU A 110 -5.48 11.69 -4.73
CA GLU A 110 -6.88 11.31 -4.89
C GLU A 110 -7.08 10.53 -6.18
#